data_AF-A0A7C5C5A1-F1
#
_entry.id   AF-A0A7C5C5A1-F1
#
_cell.length_a   1.000
_cell.length_b   1.000
_cell.length_c   1.000
_cell.angle_alpha   90.00
_cell.angle_beta   90.00
_cell.angle_gamma   90.00
#
_symmetry.space_group_name_H-M   'P 1'
#
loop_
_entity.id
_entity.type
_entity.pdbx_description
1 polymer ?
#
loop_
_entity_poly.entity_id
_entity_poly.type
_entity_poly.pdbx_seq_one_letter_code
_entity_poly.pdbx_strand_id
1 'polypeptide(L)'
;MSESGLQALAEALERAGAPWVAAAVHGLVSGWLAAGGAPASEQVAAELLGRPASRDDTVLQNLATALDPVLQTTRQALDDPLLGFMPWLPGDEAPLSERVQALGDWAEGFGLGFALGTRDLQAALPPTAAEVLRDLAELSRATTERADGDETEEAAFAEVYEYLRMAVLTLREEMHALRRAAP
;
A
#
# COMPACT_ATOMS: atom_id res chain seq x y z
N MET A 1 13.36 8.88 3.55
CA MET A 1 12.13 8.96 4.37
C MET A 1 11.34 7.64 4.35
N SER A 2 11.25 6.95 3.21
CA SER A 2 10.55 5.66 3.10
C SER A 2 11.15 4.57 4.01
N GLU A 3 12.47 4.40 4.00
CA GLU A 3 13.15 3.33 4.76
C GLU A 3 12.99 3.48 6.30
N SER A 4 13.17 4.70 6.83
CA SER A 4 12.94 4.97 8.25
C SER A 4 11.46 4.78 8.65
N GLY A 5 10.53 5.08 7.74
CA GLY A 5 9.10 4.86 7.96
C GLY A 5 8.72 3.38 7.95
N LEU A 6 9.30 2.62 7.03
CA LEU A 6 9.13 1.17 6.91
C LEU A 6 9.61 0.45 8.18
N GLN A 7 10.79 0.80 8.68
CA GLN A 7 11.33 0.22 9.92
C GLN A 7 10.45 0.55 11.13
N ALA A 8 10.07 1.82 11.31
CA ALA A 8 9.21 2.22 12.43
C ALA A 8 7.84 1.52 12.41
N LEU A 9 7.27 1.32 11.21
CA LEU A 9 6.04 0.57 11.03
C LEU A 9 6.23 -0.92 11.35
N ALA A 10 7.32 -1.55 10.87
CA ALA A 10 7.63 -2.94 11.17
C ALA A 10 7.71 -3.20 12.68
N GLU A 11 8.42 -2.34 13.41
CA GLU A 11 8.51 -2.45 14.87
C GLU A 11 7.16 -2.26 15.57
N ALA A 12 6.30 -1.36 15.05
CA ALA A 12 4.96 -1.16 15.60
C ALA A 12 4.06 -2.39 15.40
N LEU A 13 4.14 -3.03 14.23
CA LEU A 13 3.42 -4.27 13.91
C LEU A 13 3.88 -5.42 14.82
N GLU A 14 5.20 -5.57 15.00
CA GLU A 14 5.77 -6.58 15.90
C GLU A 14 5.31 -6.39 17.34
N ARG A 15 5.41 -5.16 17.88
CA ARG A 15 4.93 -4.83 19.24
C ARG A 15 3.44 -5.09 19.41
N ALA A 16 2.65 -4.94 18.36
CA ALA A 16 1.21 -5.18 18.38
C ALA A 16 0.85 -6.66 18.17
N GLY A 17 1.81 -7.52 17.81
CA GLY A 17 1.56 -8.92 17.43
C GLY A 17 0.73 -9.04 16.15
N ALA A 18 0.77 -8.04 15.27
CA ALA A 18 0.03 -8.05 14.01
C ALA A 18 0.76 -8.94 12.98
N PRO A 19 0.10 -9.91 12.34
CA PRO A 19 0.72 -10.85 11.40
C PRO A 19 0.90 -10.25 10.00
N TRP A 20 1.44 -9.02 9.93
CA TRP A 20 1.61 -8.28 8.68
C TRP A 20 3.04 -7.78 8.54
N VAL A 21 3.51 -7.68 7.29
CA VAL A 21 4.77 -7.03 6.96
C VAL A 21 4.55 -5.56 6.62
N ALA A 22 5.52 -4.70 6.93
CA ALA A 22 5.36 -3.25 6.80
C ALA A 22 5.09 -2.80 5.36
N ALA A 23 5.70 -3.45 4.36
CA ALA A 23 5.46 -3.17 2.94
C ALA A 23 3.99 -3.41 2.57
N ALA A 24 3.42 -4.57 2.96
CA ALA A 24 2.01 -4.87 2.76
C ALA A 24 1.08 -3.86 3.46
N VAL A 25 1.41 -3.42 4.67
CA VAL A 25 0.60 -2.42 5.38
C VAL A 25 0.65 -1.06 4.69
N HIS A 26 1.82 -0.61 4.21
CA HIS A 26 1.90 0.61 3.41
C HIS A 26 1.12 0.46 2.09
N GLY A 27 1.15 -0.74 1.48
CA GLY A 27 0.29 -1.09 0.34
C GLY A 27 -1.19 -0.90 0.67
N LEU A 28 -1.67 -1.50 1.76
CA LEU A 28 -3.05 -1.39 2.23
C LEU A 28 -3.48 0.05 2.46
N VAL A 29 -2.66 0.84 3.15
CA VAL A 29 -2.94 2.27 3.36
C VAL A 29 -3.00 3.01 2.03
N SER A 30 -2.04 2.74 1.13
CA SER A 30 -1.99 3.37 -0.20
C SER A 30 -3.22 3.03 -1.05
N GLY A 31 -3.65 1.77 -1.07
CA GLY A 31 -4.82 1.32 -1.82
C GLY A 31 -6.12 1.92 -1.30
N TRP A 32 -6.29 1.95 0.03
CA TRP A 32 -7.48 2.51 0.66
C TRP A 32 -7.60 4.01 0.38
N LEU A 33 -6.47 4.73 0.46
CA LEU A 33 -6.42 6.12 0.07
C LEU A 33 -6.65 6.27 -1.44
N ALA A 34 -5.94 5.54 -2.31
CA ALA A 34 -6.08 5.63 -3.77
C ALA A 34 -7.53 5.44 -4.25
N ALA A 35 -8.30 4.56 -3.59
CA ALA A 35 -9.74 4.38 -3.80
C ALA A 35 -10.62 5.61 -3.44
N GLY A 36 -10.03 6.66 -2.90
CA GLY A 36 -10.70 7.86 -2.38
C GLY A 36 -11.27 7.67 -0.97
N GLY A 37 -10.92 6.58 -0.28
CA GLY A 37 -11.24 6.40 1.13
C GLY A 37 -10.41 7.32 2.03
N ALA A 38 -10.91 7.57 3.23
CA ALA A 38 -10.22 8.34 4.26
C ALA A 38 -10.33 7.63 5.62
N PRO A 39 -9.72 6.43 5.77
CA PRO A 39 -9.80 5.70 7.02
C PRO A 39 -9.10 6.47 8.15
N ALA A 40 -9.68 6.41 9.34
CA ALA A 40 -8.99 6.75 10.58
C ALA A 40 -7.95 5.66 10.91
N SER A 41 -6.89 6.01 11.64
CA SER A 41 -5.83 5.04 11.98
C SER A 41 -6.34 3.90 12.84
N GLU A 42 -7.35 4.11 13.68
CA GLU A 42 -8.01 3.05 14.45
C GLU A 42 -8.75 2.05 13.56
N GLN A 43 -9.27 2.49 12.41
CA GLN A 43 -9.90 1.58 11.44
C GLN A 43 -8.86 0.70 10.77
N VAL A 44 -7.71 1.28 10.39
CA VAL A 44 -6.60 0.49 9.83
C VAL A 44 -6.07 -0.49 10.87
N ALA A 45 -5.83 -0.06 12.11
CA ALA A 45 -5.37 -0.93 13.18
C ALA A 45 -6.35 -2.07 13.48
N ALA A 46 -7.66 -1.81 13.47
CA ALA A 46 -8.70 -2.83 13.63
C ALA A 46 -8.65 -3.89 12.52
N GLU A 47 -8.50 -3.49 11.26
CA GLU A 47 -8.39 -4.40 10.12
C GLU A 47 -7.10 -5.25 10.22
N LEU A 48 -5.96 -4.65 10.55
CA LEU A 48 -4.68 -5.37 10.71
C LEU A 48 -4.70 -6.39 11.85
N LEU A 49 -5.40 -6.08 12.93
CA LEU A 49 -5.53 -6.95 14.10
C LEU A 49 -6.70 -7.95 14.00
N GLY A 50 -7.52 -7.86 12.95
CA GLY A 50 -8.67 -8.73 12.74
C GLY A 50 -9.75 -8.62 13.83
N ARG A 51 -9.94 -7.43 14.41
CA ARG A 51 -10.86 -7.21 15.55
C ARG A 51 -11.44 -5.80 15.57
N PRO A 52 -12.61 -5.57 16.20
CA PRO A 52 -13.25 -4.26 16.20
C PRO A 52 -12.41 -3.16 16.85
N ALA A 53 -12.54 -1.94 16.34
CA ALA A 53 -11.94 -0.76 16.96
C ALA A 53 -12.52 -0.53 18.37
N SER A 54 -11.64 -0.35 19.35
CA SER A 54 -12.00 -0.10 20.74
C SER A 54 -11.06 0.91 21.38
N ARG A 55 -11.62 1.85 22.14
CA ARG A 55 -10.84 2.85 22.90
C ARG A 55 -10.15 2.26 24.13
N ASP A 56 -10.71 1.17 24.67
CA ASP A 56 -10.17 0.50 25.85
C ASP A 56 -9.04 -0.49 25.50
N ASP A 57 -8.77 -0.67 24.21
CA ASP A 57 -7.75 -1.58 23.73
C ASP A 57 -6.41 -0.87 23.50
N THR A 58 -5.52 -0.96 24.47
CA THR A 58 -4.21 -0.29 24.43
C THR A 58 -3.35 -0.73 23.25
N VAL A 59 -3.39 -2.01 22.83
CA VAL A 59 -2.59 -2.50 21.70
C VAL A 59 -3.06 -1.84 20.40
N LEU A 60 -4.37 -1.77 20.21
CA LEU A 60 -4.96 -1.13 19.03
C LEU A 60 -4.66 0.37 19.01
N GLN A 61 -4.82 1.07 20.13
CA GLN A 61 -4.56 2.52 20.21
C GLN A 61 -3.08 2.85 19.95
N ASN A 62 -2.16 2.03 20.44
CA ASN A 62 -0.73 2.19 20.18
C ASN A 62 -0.40 1.97 18.69
N LEU A 63 -0.99 0.94 18.06
CA LEU A 63 -0.81 0.69 16.64
C LEU A 63 -1.42 1.81 15.79
N ALA A 64 -2.62 2.29 16.13
CA ALA A 64 -3.26 3.42 15.48
C ALA A 64 -2.38 4.69 15.53
N THR A 65 -1.82 4.99 16.70
CA THR A 65 -0.88 6.12 16.86
C THR A 65 0.34 6.00 15.94
N ALA A 66 0.87 4.78 15.75
CA ALA A 66 1.98 4.54 14.83
C ALA A 66 1.58 4.63 13.34
N LEU A 67 0.31 4.36 13.01
CA LEU A 67 -0.24 4.44 11.65
C LEU A 67 -0.62 5.85 11.22
N ASP A 68 -0.88 6.78 12.16
CA ASP A 68 -1.17 8.18 11.85
C ASP A 68 -0.16 8.84 10.90
N PRO A 69 1.17 8.83 11.18
CA PRO A 69 2.14 9.41 10.27
C PRO A 69 2.20 8.68 8.92
N VAL A 70 1.95 7.37 8.88
CA VAL A 70 1.88 6.60 7.62
C VAL A 70 0.73 7.13 6.77
N LEU A 71 -0.49 7.19 7.34
CA LEU A 71 -1.67 7.73 6.64
C LEU A 71 -1.47 9.16 6.16
N GLN A 72 -0.87 10.02 6.98
CA GLN A 72 -0.64 11.41 6.62
C GLN A 72 0.37 11.55 5.48
N THR A 73 1.54 10.91 5.60
CA THR A 73 2.61 10.99 4.59
C THR A 73 2.21 10.34 3.28
N THR A 74 1.56 9.16 3.31
CA THR A 74 1.06 8.49 2.12
C THR A 74 0.01 9.34 1.41
N ARG A 75 -0.93 9.97 2.14
CA ARG A 75 -1.93 10.87 1.54
C ARG A 75 -1.27 12.07 0.88
N GLN A 76 -0.33 12.72 1.55
CA GLN A 76 0.40 13.86 1.00
C GLN A 76 1.15 13.49 -0.28
N ALA A 77 1.80 12.32 -0.30
CA ALA A 77 2.55 11.86 -1.47
C ALA A 77 1.64 11.49 -2.65
N LEU A 78 0.47 10.89 -2.39
CA LEU A 78 -0.54 10.59 -3.41
C LEU A 78 -1.18 11.86 -4.01
N ASP A 79 -1.24 12.94 -3.23
CA ASP A 79 -1.79 14.23 -3.67
C ASP A 79 -0.70 15.22 -4.13
N ASP A 80 0.55 14.77 -4.24
CA ASP A 80 1.67 15.61 -4.67
C ASP A 80 1.57 15.92 -6.18
N PRO A 81 1.46 17.19 -6.59
CA PRO A 81 1.37 17.57 -8.00
C PRO A 81 2.63 17.23 -8.81
N LEU A 82 3.76 16.96 -8.15
CA LEU A 82 5.00 16.52 -8.77
C LEU A 82 5.13 15.00 -8.85
N LEU A 83 4.03 14.25 -8.64
CA LEU A 83 4.00 12.79 -8.67
C LEU A 83 4.98 12.19 -7.64
N GLY A 84 4.98 12.70 -6.40
CA GLY A 84 5.94 12.34 -5.35
C GLY A 84 5.68 11.00 -4.65
N PHE A 85 4.62 10.28 -5.00
CA PHE A 85 4.30 8.98 -4.41
C PHE A 85 5.39 7.94 -4.69
N MET A 86 5.79 7.21 -3.65
CA MET A 86 6.76 6.11 -3.68
C MET A 86 6.27 4.98 -2.78
N PRO A 87 6.10 3.73 -3.28
CA PRO A 87 5.94 2.55 -2.44
C PRO A 87 7.07 2.44 -1.40
N TRP A 88 6.73 2.10 -0.16
CA TRP A 88 7.73 1.85 0.88
C TRP A 88 8.22 0.40 0.78
N LEU A 89 9.46 0.26 0.34
CA LEU A 89 10.18 -1.00 0.15
C LEU A 89 11.53 -0.92 0.87
N PRO A 90 12.23 -2.05 1.08
CA PRO A 90 13.63 -2.05 1.46
C PRO A 90 14.46 -1.18 0.51
N GLY A 91 15.50 -0.52 1.03
CA GLY A 91 16.38 0.34 0.24
C GLY A 91 17.25 -0.44 -0.75
N ASP A 92 17.93 0.27 -1.65
CA ASP A 92 18.72 -0.35 -2.74
C ASP A 92 19.92 -1.19 -2.28
N GLU A 93 20.33 -1.03 -1.01
CA GLU A 93 21.37 -1.88 -0.40
C GLU A 93 20.85 -3.28 -0.03
N ALA A 94 19.52 -3.49 -0.01
CA ALA A 94 18.92 -4.80 0.24
C ALA A 94 18.99 -5.69 -1.02
N PRO A 95 19.14 -7.02 -0.86
CA PRO A 95 19.16 -7.95 -1.99
C PRO A 95 17.95 -7.75 -2.91
N LEU A 96 18.14 -7.87 -4.22
CA LEU A 96 17.06 -7.75 -5.20
C LEU A 96 15.87 -8.65 -4.86
N SER A 97 16.13 -9.90 -4.47
CA SER A 97 15.10 -10.85 -4.04
C SER A 97 14.25 -10.36 -2.86
N GLU A 98 14.83 -9.61 -1.92
CA GLU A 98 14.09 -9.01 -0.80
C GLU A 98 13.20 -7.85 -1.27
N ARG A 99 13.72 -7.00 -2.16
CA ARG A 99 12.96 -5.89 -2.75
C ARG A 99 11.81 -6.38 -3.65
N VAL A 100 12.06 -7.43 -4.43
CA VAL A 100 11.06 -8.11 -5.27
C VAL A 100 9.95 -8.71 -4.40
N GLN A 101 10.30 -9.42 -3.33
CA GLN A 101 9.30 -9.96 -2.39
C GLN A 101 8.48 -8.83 -1.74
N ALA A 102 9.15 -7.78 -1.25
CA ALA A 102 8.47 -6.65 -0.63
C ALA A 102 7.52 -5.92 -1.60
N LEU A 103 7.87 -5.84 -2.89
CA LEU A 103 6.99 -5.27 -3.91
C LEU A 103 5.73 -6.12 -4.12
N GLY A 104 5.88 -7.46 -4.09
CA GLY A 104 4.75 -8.39 -4.14
C GLY A 104 3.83 -8.24 -2.92
N ASP A 105 4.41 -8.20 -1.72
CA ASP A 105 3.68 -7.99 -0.47
C ASP A 105 2.94 -6.63 -0.48
N TRP A 106 3.62 -5.59 -0.99
CA TRP A 106 3.04 -4.25 -1.16
C TRP A 106 1.84 -4.28 -2.12
N ALA A 107 1.96 -4.96 -3.26
CA ALA A 107 0.90 -5.07 -4.26
C ALA A 107 -0.33 -5.83 -3.73
N GLU A 108 -0.12 -6.91 -2.97
CA GLU A 108 -1.21 -7.63 -2.29
C GLU A 108 -1.92 -6.73 -1.28
N GLY A 109 -1.14 -6.05 -0.43
CA GLY A 109 -1.67 -5.07 0.52
C GLY A 109 -2.49 -3.99 -0.18
N PHE A 110 -1.99 -3.43 -1.28
CA PHE A 110 -2.69 -2.42 -2.08
C PHE A 110 -4.06 -2.90 -2.56
N GLY A 111 -4.13 -4.11 -3.12
CA GLY A 111 -5.39 -4.70 -3.57
C GLY A 111 -6.42 -4.82 -2.44
N LEU A 112 -5.99 -5.28 -1.26
CA LEU A 112 -6.85 -5.38 -0.08
C LEU A 112 -7.34 -3.99 0.36
N GLY A 113 -6.44 -3.02 0.48
CA GLY A 113 -6.78 -1.65 0.84
C GLY A 113 -7.76 -1.01 -0.15
N PHE A 114 -7.54 -1.19 -1.44
CA PHE A 114 -8.42 -0.66 -2.48
C PHE A 114 -9.82 -1.27 -2.39
N ALA A 115 -9.93 -2.57 -2.13
CA ALA A 115 -11.23 -3.22 -1.89
C ALA A 115 -11.94 -2.66 -0.65
N LEU A 116 -11.22 -2.35 0.43
CA LEU A 116 -11.78 -1.69 1.62
C LEU A 116 -12.30 -0.29 1.29
N GLY A 117 -11.54 0.48 0.49
CA GLY A 117 -11.87 1.84 0.07
C GLY A 117 -12.95 1.96 -0.99
N THR A 118 -13.39 0.86 -1.59
CA THR A 118 -14.41 0.83 -2.67
C THR A 118 -15.63 -0.01 -2.33
N ARG A 119 -15.82 -0.38 -1.05
CA ARG A 119 -17.00 -1.14 -0.59
C ARG A 119 -18.33 -0.48 -1.00
N ASP A 120 -18.36 0.84 -1.11
CA ASP A 120 -19.50 1.66 -1.53
C ASP A 120 -19.66 1.82 -3.06
N LEU A 121 -18.65 1.41 -3.86
CA LEU A 121 -18.55 1.72 -5.29
C LEU A 121 -18.43 0.50 -6.21
N GLN A 122 -18.68 -0.73 -5.71
CA GLN A 122 -18.42 -1.96 -6.47
C GLN A 122 -19.04 -2.00 -7.88
N ALA A 123 -20.20 -1.38 -8.10
CA ALA A 123 -20.88 -1.36 -9.40
C ALA A 123 -20.42 -0.21 -10.33
N ALA A 124 -19.58 0.71 -9.85
CA ALA A 124 -19.21 1.95 -10.53
C ALA A 124 -17.69 2.09 -10.78
N LEU A 125 -16.90 1.04 -10.50
CA LEU A 125 -15.46 1.09 -10.71
C LEU A 125 -15.11 1.26 -12.20
N PRO A 126 -14.14 2.13 -12.54
CA PRO A 126 -13.72 2.30 -13.92
C PRO A 126 -12.99 1.03 -14.41
N PRO A 127 -13.05 0.70 -15.71
CA PRO A 127 -12.38 -0.49 -16.26
C PRO A 127 -10.86 -0.52 -15.98
N THR A 128 -10.22 0.63 -16.00
CA THR A 128 -8.82 0.88 -15.66
C THR A 128 -8.49 0.47 -14.22
N ALA A 129 -9.41 0.63 -13.26
CA ALA A 129 -9.20 0.11 -11.90
C ALA A 129 -9.10 -1.42 -11.89
N ALA A 130 -9.94 -2.11 -12.66
CA ALA A 130 -9.91 -3.56 -12.75
C ALA A 130 -8.65 -4.09 -13.45
N GLU A 131 -8.10 -3.34 -14.41
CA GLU A 131 -6.83 -3.64 -15.08
C GLU A 131 -5.65 -3.48 -14.12
N VAL A 132 -5.52 -2.31 -13.47
CA VAL A 132 -4.44 -2.07 -12.50
C VAL A 132 -4.46 -3.11 -11.37
N LEU A 133 -5.63 -3.44 -10.82
CA LEU A 133 -5.75 -4.47 -9.78
C LEU A 133 -5.37 -5.87 -10.28
N ARG A 134 -5.65 -6.20 -11.54
CA ARG A 134 -5.23 -7.48 -12.13
C ARG A 134 -3.71 -7.53 -12.25
N ASP A 135 -3.11 -6.48 -12.78
CA ASP A 135 -1.66 -6.42 -12.99
C ASP A 135 -0.91 -6.49 -11.66
N LEU A 136 -1.39 -5.79 -10.62
CA LEU A 136 -0.83 -5.88 -9.27
C LEU A 136 -0.94 -7.30 -8.69
N ALA A 137 -2.04 -8.00 -8.96
CA ALA A 137 -2.22 -9.39 -8.54
C ALA A 137 -1.39 -10.39 -9.35
N GLU A 138 -1.03 -10.08 -10.60
CA GLU A 138 -0.08 -10.86 -11.38
C GLU A 138 1.35 -10.63 -10.88
N LEU A 139 1.70 -9.37 -10.59
CA LEU A 139 2.97 -8.96 -10.01
C LEU A 139 3.24 -9.67 -8.69
N SER A 140 2.27 -9.68 -7.76
CA SER A 140 2.45 -10.34 -6.45
C SER A 140 2.68 -11.85 -6.55
N ARG A 141 2.27 -12.50 -7.64
CA ARG A 141 2.53 -13.92 -7.89
C ARG A 141 3.90 -14.13 -8.54
N ALA A 142 4.28 -13.27 -9.48
CA ALA A 142 5.56 -13.36 -10.19
C ALA A 142 6.76 -13.19 -9.25
N THR A 143 6.63 -12.37 -8.20
CA THR A 143 7.69 -12.10 -7.21
C THR A 143 8.05 -13.30 -6.31
N THR A 144 7.36 -14.44 -6.46
CA THR A 144 7.67 -15.68 -5.70
C THR A 144 8.82 -16.48 -6.35
N GLU A 145 9.21 -16.16 -7.58
CA GLU A 145 10.34 -16.79 -8.28
C GLU A 145 11.67 -16.15 -7.82
N ARG A 146 12.72 -16.96 -7.67
CA ARG A 146 14.02 -16.51 -7.13
C ARG A 146 14.71 -15.59 -8.15
N ALA A 147 14.92 -14.32 -7.78
CA ALA A 147 15.77 -13.39 -8.51
C ALA A 147 17.24 -13.61 -8.15
N ASP A 148 18.10 -13.79 -9.15
CA ASP A 148 19.54 -14.05 -9.00
C ASP A 148 20.39 -12.76 -8.91
N GLY A 149 19.78 -11.59 -9.16
CA GLY A 149 20.36 -10.26 -8.92
C GLY A 149 21.29 -9.77 -10.02
N ASP A 150 21.09 -10.17 -11.28
CA ASP A 150 21.89 -9.64 -12.39
C ASP A 150 21.42 -8.24 -12.85
N GLU A 151 22.25 -7.55 -13.64
CA GLU A 151 21.94 -6.18 -14.13
C GLU A 151 20.64 -6.10 -14.94
N THR A 152 20.24 -7.20 -15.59
CA THR A 152 19.00 -7.25 -16.39
C THR A 152 17.79 -7.34 -15.46
N GLU A 153 17.88 -8.13 -14.38
CA GLU A 153 16.83 -8.23 -13.37
C GLU A 153 16.66 -6.93 -12.57
N GLU A 154 17.76 -6.23 -12.25
CA GLU A 154 17.71 -4.91 -11.60
C GLU A 154 16.99 -3.87 -12.48
N ALA A 155 17.29 -3.85 -13.78
CA ALA A 155 16.60 -2.98 -14.73
C ALA A 155 15.11 -3.33 -14.85
N ALA A 156 14.79 -4.62 -14.93
CA ALA A 156 13.40 -5.08 -14.97
C ALA A 156 12.63 -4.70 -13.69
N PHE A 157 13.25 -4.83 -12.52
CA PHE A 157 12.64 -4.41 -11.25
C PHE A 157 12.36 -2.90 -11.26
N ALA A 158 13.30 -2.07 -11.70
CA ALA A 158 13.10 -0.62 -11.78
C ALA A 158 11.94 -0.23 -12.72
N GLU A 159 11.81 -0.91 -13.87
CA GLU A 159 10.70 -0.71 -14.80
C GLU A 159 9.34 -1.08 -14.17
N VAL A 160 9.28 -2.24 -13.51
CA VAL A 160 8.06 -2.72 -12.84
C VAL A 160 7.69 -1.82 -11.66
N TYR A 161 8.67 -1.37 -10.89
CA TYR A 161 8.47 -0.42 -9.79
C TYR A 161 7.88 0.90 -10.29
N GLU A 162 8.42 1.46 -11.37
CA GLU A 162 7.93 2.72 -11.94
C GLU A 162 6.54 2.56 -12.57
N TYR A 163 6.30 1.44 -13.27
CA TYR A 163 4.98 1.10 -13.79
C TYR A 163 3.93 1.11 -12.68
N LEU A 164 4.19 0.39 -11.58
CA LEU A 164 3.30 0.32 -10.44
C LEU A 164 3.03 1.69 -9.82
N ARG A 165 4.09 2.50 -9.67
CA ARG A 165 3.99 3.86 -9.13
C ARG A 165 3.07 4.74 -9.96
N MET A 166 3.22 4.70 -11.29
CA MET A 166 2.38 5.45 -12.21
C MET A 166 0.94 4.92 -12.26
N ALA A 167 0.76 3.60 -12.25
CA ALA A 167 -0.57 2.98 -12.22
C ALA A 167 -1.38 3.40 -10.98
N VAL A 168 -0.73 3.47 -9.80
CA VAL A 168 -1.36 3.95 -8.56
C VAL A 168 -1.79 5.41 -8.66
N LEU A 169 -0.92 6.28 -9.19
CA LEU A 169 -1.21 7.71 -9.35
C LEU A 169 -2.32 7.96 -10.36
N THR A 170 -2.33 7.25 -11.49
CA THR A 170 -3.42 7.30 -12.47
C THR A 170 -4.73 6.84 -11.83
N LEU A 171 -4.71 5.73 -11.11
CA LEU A 171 -5.89 5.20 -10.42
C LEU A 171 -6.44 6.17 -9.37
N ARG A 172 -5.56 6.82 -8.59
CA ARG A 172 -5.93 7.87 -7.61
C ARG A 172 -6.71 8.99 -8.28
N GLU A 173 -6.24 9.51 -9.42
CA GLU A 173 -6.94 10.60 -10.12
C GLU A 173 -8.30 10.17 -10.67
N GLU A 174 -8.38 8.98 -11.27
CA GLU A 174 -9.65 8.45 -11.80
C GLU A 174 -10.68 8.23 -10.70
N MET A 175 -10.26 7.67 -9.55
CA MET A 175 -11.15 7.45 -8.41
C MET A 175 -11.62 8.76 -7.80
N HIS A 176 -10.77 9.78 -7.74
CA HIS A 176 -11.19 11.12 -7.33
C HIS A 176 -12.18 11.73 -8.32
N ALA A 177 -11.94 11.59 -9.63
CA ALA A 177 -12.89 12.06 -10.65
C ALA A 177 -14.26 11.38 -10.52
N LEU A 178 -14.27 10.05 -10.31
CA LEU A 178 -15.49 9.28 -10.07
C LEU A 178 -16.23 9.78 -8.82
N ARG A 179 -15.54 9.93 -7.69
CA ARG A 179 -16.15 10.39 -6.43
C ARG A 179 -16.65 11.83 -6.49
N ARG A 180 -16.04 12.71 -7.29
CA ARG A 180 -16.54 14.07 -7.55
C ARG A 180 -17.80 14.10 -8.42
N ALA A 181 -17.95 13.10 -9.30
CA ALA A 181 -19.10 12.97 -10.19
C ALA A 181 -20.30 12.26 -9.53
N ALA A 182 -20.07 11.55 -8.41
CA ALA A 182 -21.13 10.94 -7.62
C ALA A 182 -22.02 12.04 -6.97
N PRO A 183 -23.36 11.91 -7.05
CA PRO A 183 -24.32 12.92 -6.58
C PRO A 183 -24.43 13.03 -5.05
#